data_AF-A0A267T7C6-F1
#
_entry.id   AF-A0A267T7C6-F1
#
_cell.length_a   1.000
_cell.length_b   1.000
_cell.length_c   1.000
_cell.angle_alpha   90.00
_cell.angle_beta   90.00
_cell.angle_gamma   90.00
#
_symmetry.space_group_name_H-M   'P 1'
#
loop_
_entity.id
_entity.type
_entity.pdbx_description
1 polymer ?
#
loop_
_entity_poly.entity_id
_entity_poly.type
_entity_poly.pdbx_seq_one_letter_code
_entity_poly.pdbx_strand_id
1 'polypeptide(L)'
;MKKCTHFYTLLLWTLLFFKGFSSSQLPDLLIYKGDTIPIYANPLEQLYAKSSSRPNFFGSKHECTSTSCWRGYYAEWEIISNEIYLTGIFSCCEEHRETKADLKELFGNQCVNGKVKAVWVTDTFISPQGKLLHYVHMGYGSVYEKELEFQFKEGKLLGIKSYDNSKSRTSFYRANQKALMKFIERKINWSILPKIKGEIKVFVQFSANTHGLIDRAEVIRGYNKYFDKEAIRVVKSIPQWDILYSHGKFIRMNYILPVILNTEKKGNYRVKKPRNSLHSHRSYKAIR
;
A
#
# COMPACT_ATOMS: atom_id res chain seq x y z
N MET A 1 -14.09 6.63 21.35
CA MET A 1 -13.35 5.87 20.32
C MET A 1 -14.27 5.57 19.15
N LYS A 2 -14.25 6.36 18.07
CA LYS A 2 -14.93 6.02 16.82
C LYS A 2 -14.02 5.04 16.06
N LYS A 3 -14.47 3.80 15.87
CA LYS A 3 -13.80 2.84 14.98
C LYS A 3 -13.88 3.41 13.57
N CYS A 4 -12.79 4.00 13.08
CA CYS A 4 -12.69 4.47 11.71
C CYS A 4 -12.36 3.27 10.81
N THR A 5 -13.40 2.53 10.39
CA THR A 5 -13.26 1.51 9.34
C THR A 5 -12.89 2.22 8.04
N HIS A 6 -11.60 2.21 7.70
CA HIS A 6 -11.09 2.75 6.46
C HIS A 6 -11.60 1.88 5.29
N PHE A 7 -12.42 2.46 4.42
CA PHE A 7 -12.87 1.83 3.19
C PHE A 7 -11.83 2.08 2.09
N TYR A 8 -10.97 1.10 1.82
CA TYR A 8 -10.03 1.14 0.71
C TYR A 8 -10.73 0.64 -0.55
N THR A 9 -11.16 1.56 -1.42
CA THR A 9 -11.67 1.25 -2.76
C THR A 9 -10.59 1.55 -3.79
N LEU A 10 -10.12 0.52 -4.50
CA LEU A 10 -9.09 0.67 -5.52
C LEU A 10 -9.69 0.51 -6.92
N LEU A 11 -9.63 1.56 -7.73
CA LEU A 11 -10.01 1.51 -9.13
C LEU A 11 -8.93 0.79 -9.95
N LEU A 12 -9.28 -0.31 -10.64
CA LEU A 12 -8.42 -0.92 -11.66
C LEU A 12 -8.62 -0.19 -13.00
N TRP A 13 -8.04 1.00 -13.16
CA TRP A 13 -7.96 1.65 -14.47
C TRP A 13 -6.59 1.42 -15.11
N THR A 14 -6.59 1.34 -16.44
CA THR A 14 -5.41 1.33 -17.30
C THR A 14 -4.67 2.67 -17.16
N LEU A 15 -3.87 2.83 -16.12
CA LEU A 15 -2.83 3.83 -16.10
C LEU A 15 -1.65 3.26 -16.89
N LEU A 16 -1.45 3.81 -18.09
CA LEU A 16 -0.16 3.79 -18.75
C LEU A 16 0.90 4.18 -17.71
N PHE A 17 1.96 3.38 -17.64
CA PHE A 17 3.04 3.50 -16.67
C PHE A 17 3.75 4.86 -16.79
N PHE A 18 3.27 5.87 -16.08
CA PHE A 18 4.17 6.83 -15.47
C PHE A 18 4.53 6.27 -14.09
N LYS A 19 5.76 5.77 -13.95
CA LYS A 19 6.37 5.53 -12.62
C LYS A 19 6.69 6.89 -11.98
N GLY A 20 5.69 7.73 -11.78
CA GLY A 20 5.77 8.85 -10.87
C GLY A 20 5.51 8.30 -9.48
N PHE A 21 6.56 7.90 -8.76
CA PHE A 21 6.41 7.64 -7.33
C PHE A 21 6.19 8.99 -6.65
N SER A 22 4.96 9.24 -6.18
CA SER A 22 4.77 10.28 -5.17
C SER A 22 5.49 9.82 -3.91
N SER A 23 6.37 10.66 -3.39
CA SER A 23 7.17 10.30 -2.23
C SER A 23 6.30 10.39 -0.97
N SER A 24 6.28 9.31 -0.18
CA SER A 24 5.71 9.34 1.16
C SER A 24 6.52 10.28 2.05
N GLN A 25 5.87 10.86 3.06
CA GLN A 25 6.55 11.67 4.08
C GLN A 25 7.71 10.88 4.70
N LEU A 26 8.89 11.49 4.78
CA LEU A 26 10.07 10.95 5.43
C LEU A 26 9.72 10.62 6.90
N PRO A 27 10.00 9.39 7.38
CA PRO A 27 9.69 9.00 8.75
C PRO A 27 10.66 9.64 9.74
N ASP A 28 10.20 9.78 10.97
CA ASP A 28 11.09 10.01 12.11
C ASP A 28 11.87 8.71 12.42
N LEU A 29 12.94 8.83 13.20
CA LEU A 29 13.79 7.70 13.60
C LEU A 29 13.66 7.45 15.11
N LEU A 30 13.66 6.18 15.50
CA LEU A 30 13.61 5.75 16.89
C LEU A 30 14.79 4.84 17.19
N ILE A 31 15.61 5.23 18.16
CA ILE A 31 16.65 4.41 18.74
C ILE A 31 16.01 3.53 19.81
N TYR A 32 16.05 2.22 19.59
CA TYR A 32 15.47 1.22 20.48
C TYR A 32 16.34 -0.04 20.51
N LYS A 33 16.77 -0.45 21.71
CA LYS A 33 17.63 -1.62 21.94
C LYS A 33 18.93 -1.62 21.12
N GLY A 34 19.52 -0.45 20.91
CA GLY A 34 20.77 -0.28 20.16
C GLY A 34 20.62 -0.32 18.63
N ASP A 35 19.39 -0.43 18.12
CA ASP A 35 19.08 -0.29 16.70
C ASP A 35 18.32 1.03 16.44
N THR A 36 18.40 1.54 15.22
CA THR A 36 17.70 2.75 14.79
C THR A 36 16.67 2.37 13.73
N ILE A 37 15.40 2.44 14.11
CA ILE A 37 14.28 2.01 13.26
C ILE A 37 13.44 3.22 12.84
N PRO A 38 12.88 3.22 11.61
CA PRO A 38 11.94 4.26 11.21
C PRO A 38 10.65 4.14 12.02
N ILE A 39 10.05 5.27 12.36
CA ILE A 39 8.71 5.35 12.94
C ILE A 39 7.78 6.18 12.08
N TYR A 40 6.59 5.65 11.90
CA TYR A 40 5.51 6.15 11.08
C TYR A 40 4.55 6.95 11.94
N ALA A 41 5.10 8.00 12.55
CA ALA A 41 4.42 8.95 13.41
C ALA A 41 5.15 10.30 13.33
N ASN A 42 4.49 11.37 13.79
CA ASN A 42 5.07 12.72 13.84
C ASN A 42 4.97 13.27 15.28
N PRO A 43 5.73 12.73 16.25
CA PRO A 43 5.47 13.02 17.66
C PRO A 43 5.76 14.46 18.06
N LEU A 44 6.67 15.13 17.33
CA LEU A 44 6.96 16.55 17.56
C LEU A 44 5.81 17.45 17.10
N GLU A 45 5.03 17.06 16.08
CA GLU A 45 3.87 17.83 15.63
C GLU A 45 2.77 17.90 16.72
N GLN A 46 2.68 16.90 17.61
CA GLN A 46 1.73 16.93 18.73
C GLN A 46 1.99 18.09 19.68
N LEU A 47 3.27 18.46 19.89
CA LEU A 47 3.65 19.57 20.75
C LEU A 47 3.10 20.90 20.23
N TYR A 48 3.08 21.07 18.91
CA TYR A 48 2.67 22.30 18.24
C TYR A 48 1.23 22.25 17.70
N ALA A 49 0.48 21.17 17.93
CA ALA A 49 -0.85 20.96 17.37
C ALA A 49 -1.88 22.04 17.77
N LYS A 50 -1.64 22.75 18.89
CA LYS A 50 -2.46 23.88 19.35
C LYS A 50 -1.88 25.26 19.01
N SER A 51 -0.69 25.30 18.42
CA SER A 51 -0.04 26.55 18.00
C SER A 51 -0.46 26.93 16.59
N SER A 52 -0.51 28.22 16.29
CA SER A 52 -0.72 28.74 14.93
C SER A 52 0.50 28.55 14.02
N SER A 53 1.69 28.34 14.60
CA SER A 53 2.93 28.13 13.86
C SER A 53 3.92 27.23 14.62
N ARG A 54 4.74 26.52 13.85
CA ARG A 54 5.92 25.80 14.37
C ARG A 54 7.07 26.80 14.56
N PRO A 55 7.95 26.61 15.56
CA PRO A 55 9.16 27.40 15.65
C PRO A 55 10.07 27.07 14.46
N ASN A 56 10.86 28.05 14.05
CA ASN A 56 11.90 27.81 13.06
C ASN A 56 13.02 26.99 13.72
N PHE A 57 13.12 25.71 13.37
CA PHE A 57 14.06 24.79 14.00
C PHE A 57 15.52 25.08 13.64
N PHE A 58 15.78 25.84 12.56
CA PHE A 58 17.11 26.02 12.01
C PHE A 58 17.56 27.49 11.95
N GLY A 59 16.77 28.41 12.52
CA GLY A 59 17.09 29.84 12.59
C GLY A 59 17.28 30.46 11.21
N SER A 60 18.42 31.12 10.97
CA SER A 60 18.74 31.71 9.66
C SER A 60 19.17 30.69 8.59
N LYS A 61 19.40 29.43 8.97
CA LYS A 61 19.73 28.36 8.03
C LYS A 61 18.44 27.90 7.34
N HIS A 62 18.46 27.79 6.01
CA HIS A 62 17.26 27.59 5.20
C HIS A 62 16.44 26.35 5.62
N GLU A 63 15.15 26.56 5.91
CA GLU A 63 14.14 25.51 5.91
C GLU A 63 13.90 25.08 4.46
N CYS A 64 14.09 23.79 4.14
CA CYS A 64 13.68 23.25 2.83
C CYS A 64 12.57 22.22 3.00
N THR A 65 11.49 22.42 2.26
CA THR A 65 10.49 21.38 2.01
C THR A 65 10.80 20.66 0.70
N SER A 66 10.79 19.34 0.70
CA SER A 66 10.88 18.54 -0.53
C SER A 66 9.58 17.79 -0.78
N THR A 67 9.40 17.20 -1.96
CA THR A 67 8.22 16.37 -2.25
C THR A 67 8.07 15.18 -1.30
N SER A 68 9.16 14.71 -0.67
CA SER A 68 9.19 13.62 0.30
C SER A 68 9.24 14.07 1.77
N CYS A 69 9.44 15.34 2.04
CA CYS A 69 9.52 15.87 3.41
C CYS A 69 8.81 17.22 3.49
N TRP A 70 7.48 17.18 3.51
CA TRP A 70 6.66 18.38 3.62
C TRP A 70 6.78 19.05 4.98
N ARG A 71 7.13 18.28 6.02
CA ARG A 71 7.41 18.83 7.35
C ARG A 71 8.63 19.76 7.37
N GLY A 72 9.58 19.60 6.44
CA GLY A 72 10.86 20.31 6.41
C GLY A 72 11.92 19.74 7.36
N TYR A 73 11.56 18.74 8.16
CA TYR A 73 12.46 18.03 9.08
C TYR A 73 12.05 16.57 9.26
N TYR A 74 12.96 15.78 9.81
CA TYR A 74 12.67 14.53 10.53
C TYR A 74 13.28 14.62 11.93
N ALA A 75 12.67 13.96 12.90
CA ALA A 75 13.16 13.92 14.27
C ALA A 75 13.73 12.54 14.62
N GLU A 76 14.69 12.55 15.53
CA GLU A 76 15.26 11.36 16.14
C GLU A 76 14.82 11.29 17.60
N TRP A 77 14.43 10.08 18.01
CA TRP A 77 13.89 9.78 19.31
C TRP A 77 14.63 8.61 19.93
N GLU A 78 14.68 8.56 21.26
CA GLU A 78 15.27 7.44 21.99
C GLU A 78 14.37 7.03 23.16
N ILE A 79 14.23 5.72 23.39
CA ILE A 79 13.55 5.19 24.57
C ILE A 79 14.61 4.85 25.63
N ILE A 80 14.57 5.54 26.76
CA ILE A 80 15.46 5.34 27.90
C ILE A 80 14.60 5.06 29.13
N SER A 81 14.81 3.93 29.80
CA SER A 81 14.07 3.56 31.02
C SER A 81 12.54 3.68 30.88
N ASN A 82 11.99 3.25 29.73
CA ASN A 82 10.57 3.34 29.35
C ASN A 82 10.02 4.76 29.16
N GLU A 83 10.88 5.77 29.02
CA GLU A 83 10.46 7.13 28.69
C GLU A 83 11.04 7.53 27.34
N ILE A 84 10.29 8.32 26.58
CA ILE A 84 10.71 8.79 25.26
C ILE A 84 11.35 10.17 25.34
N TYR A 85 12.47 10.31 24.65
CA TYR A 85 13.24 11.54 24.55
C TYR A 85 13.40 11.94 23.09
N LEU A 86 13.27 13.23 22.81
CA LEU A 86 13.73 13.83 21.57
C LEU A 86 15.25 14.02 21.66
N THR A 87 15.99 13.46 20.71
CA THR A 87 17.48 13.50 20.66
C THR A 87 18.02 14.32 19.50
N GLY A 88 17.18 14.59 18.49
CA GLY A 88 17.54 15.46 17.39
C GLY A 88 16.36 15.88 16.52
N ILE A 89 16.50 17.04 15.89
CA ILE A 89 15.66 17.50 14.79
C ILE A 89 16.62 17.82 13.65
N PHE A 90 16.40 17.19 12.50
CA PHE A 90 17.32 17.24 11.37
C PHE A 90 16.64 17.82 10.14
N SER A 91 17.38 18.63 9.39
CA SER A 91 16.89 19.20 8.14
C SER A 91 16.72 18.13 7.07
N CYS A 92 15.68 18.30 6.26
CA CYS A 92 15.42 17.46 5.09
C CYS A 92 16.16 17.93 3.81
N CYS A 93 16.89 19.05 3.83
CA CYS A 93 17.60 19.57 2.66
C CYS A 93 18.73 18.59 2.26
N GLU A 94 18.79 18.14 1.01
CA GLU A 94 19.83 17.19 0.56
C GLU A 94 21.26 17.75 0.69
N GLU A 95 21.43 19.06 0.48
CA GLU A 95 22.70 19.79 0.61
C GLU A 95 23.11 20.01 2.09
N HIS A 96 22.19 19.83 3.02
CA HIS A 96 22.37 20.11 4.45
C HIS A 96 21.82 19.00 5.34
N ARG A 97 21.85 17.75 4.87
CA ARG A 97 21.29 16.58 5.57
C ARG A 97 21.87 16.36 6.98
N GLU A 98 23.01 16.94 7.28
CA GLU A 98 23.67 16.92 8.59
C GLU A 98 23.29 18.09 9.52
N THR A 99 22.47 19.04 9.05
CA THR A 99 22.05 20.18 9.87
C THR A 99 21.09 19.70 10.95
N LYS A 100 21.61 19.68 12.18
CA LYS A 100 20.88 19.38 13.40
C LYS A 100 20.48 20.69 14.09
N ALA A 101 19.23 20.79 14.50
CA ALA A 101 18.74 21.90 15.32
C ALA A 101 19.40 21.91 16.70
N ASP A 102 19.59 23.10 17.27
CA ASP A 102 20.05 23.23 18.65
C ASP A 102 18.87 23.02 19.63
N LEU A 103 18.80 21.82 20.22
CA LEU A 103 17.75 21.52 21.20
C LEU A 103 17.85 22.37 22.47
N LYS A 104 19.05 22.85 22.83
CA LYS A 104 19.22 23.71 24.01
C LYS A 104 18.65 25.09 23.75
N GLU A 105 18.86 25.64 22.56
CA GLU A 105 18.24 26.89 22.12
C GLU A 105 16.70 26.75 22.06
N LEU A 106 16.19 25.67 21.47
CA LEU A 106 14.75 25.46 21.28
C LEU A 106 13.98 25.14 22.57
N PHE A 107 14.58 24.37 23.48
CA PHE A 107 13.87 23.83 24.66
C PHE A 107 14.43 24.30 26.01
N GLY A 108 15.50 25.11 26.01
CA GLY A 108 16.05 25.73 27.21
C GLY A 108 16.38 24.72 28.32
N ASN A 109 15.81 24.93 29.50
CA ASN A 109 16.04 24.07 30.67
C ASN A 109 15.47 22.65 30.53
N GLN A 110 14.55 22.41 29.58
CA GLN A 110 14.02 21.07 29.32
C GLN A 110 15.02 20.19 28.54
N CYS A 111 16.01 20.81 27.87
CA CYS A 111 17.12 20.10 27.25
C CYS A 111 18.21 19.82 28.29
N VAL A 112 18.37 18.55 28.65
CA VAL A 112 19.35 18.05 29.61
C VAL A 112 20.23 17.02 28.90
N ASN A 113 21.55 17.22 28.92
CA ASN A 113 22.52 16.37 28.21
C ASN A 113 22.17 16.14 26.73
N GLY A 114 21.68 17.18 26.05
CA GLY A 114 21.32 17.12 24.64
C GLY A 114 20.01 16.37 24.32
N LYS A 115 19.19 16.05 25.33
CA LYS A 115 17.92 15.33 25.18
C LYS A 115 16.78 16.10 25.81
N VAL A 116 15.58 16.00 25.24
CA VAL A 116 14.37 16.60 25.79
C VAL A 116 13.37 15.49 26.12
N LYS A 117 12.97 15.41 27.38
CA LYS A 117 11.97 14.42 27.82
C LYS A 117 10.61 14.78 27.23
N ALA A 118 10.05 13.87 26.42
CA ALA A 118 8.91 14.18 25.57
C ALA A 118 7.57 13.84 26.23
N VAL A 119 7.27 14.52 27.35
CA VAL A 119 6.06 14.29 28.16
C VAL A 119 4.75 14.59 27.42
N TRP A 120 4.80 15.33 26.30
CA TRP A 120 3.63 15.62 25.48
C TRP A 120 3.20 14.42 24.62
N VAL A 121 4.05 13.41 24.43
CA VAL A 121 3.78 12.29 23.52
C VAL A 121 2.72 11.37 24.14
N THR A 122 1.53 11.35 23.53
CA THR A 122 0.44 10.43 23.87
C THR A 122 -0.15 9.87 22.58
N ASP A 123 0.52 8.86 22.03
CA ASP A 123 0.21 8.31 20.71
C ASP A 123 0.83 6.91 20.54
N THR A 124 0.59 6.32 19.38
CA THR A 124 1.12 5.01 19.00
C THR A 124 2.04 5.16 17.79
N PHE A 125 3.24 4.58 17.86
CA PHE A 125 4.20 4.62 16.75
C PHE A 125 4.25 3.26 16.09
N ILE A 126 4.08 3.24 14.77
CA ILE A 126 4.29 2.05 13.96
C ILE A 126 5.71 2.08 13.41
N SER A 127 6.44 0.98 13.52
CA SER A 127 7.72 0.79 12.85
C SER A 127 7.62 -0.37 11.86
N PRO A 128 7.79 -0.12 10.54
CA PRO A 128 7.70 -1.15 9.51
C PRO A 128 8.94 -2.05 9.49
N GLN A 129 8.74 -3.33 9.22
CA GLN A 129 9.81 -4.32 9.08
C GLN A 129 9.54 -5.25 7.89
N GLY A 130 10.60 -5.60 7.16
CA GLY A 130 10.53 -6.53 6.03
C GLY A 130 9.91 -5.92 4.77
N LYS A 131 9.26 -6.76 3.96
CA LYS A 131 8.76 -6.36 2.63
C LYS A 131 7.54 -5.43 2.73
N LEU A 132 7.47 -4.45 1.82
CA LEU A 132 6.27 -3.68 1.57
C LEU A 132 5.20 -4.57 0.90
N LEU A 133 4.05 -4.76 1.56
CA LEU A 133 2.97 -5.63 1.10
C LEU A 133 1.85 -4.84 0.39
N HIS A 134 1.55 -3.65 0.89
CA HIS A 134 0.55 -2.76 0.29
C HIS A 134 1.01 -1.31 0.41
N TYR A 135 1.06 -0.63 -0.73
CA TYR A 135 1.50 0.75 -0.79
C TYR A 135 0.31 1.71 -0.73
N VAL A 136 0.42 2.73 0.13
CA VAL A 136 -0.49 3.87 0.21
C VAL A 136 0.31 5.14 -0.07
N HIS A 137 -0.17 5.94 -1.03
CA HIS A 137 0.57 7.07 -1.59
C HIS A 137 0.98 8.15 -0.58
N MET A 138 0.09 8.49 0.36
CA MET A 138 0.25 9.65 1.24
C MET A 138 0.23 9.22 2.71
N GLY A 139 1.08 9.85 3.51
CA GLY A 139 1.21 9.56 4.93
C GLY A 139 1.86 8.21 5.21
N TYR A 140 1.39 7.55 6.27
CA TYR A 140 1.98 6.32 6.79
C TYR A 140 1.05 5.10 6.70
N GLY A 141 0.15 5.09 5.72
CA GLY A 141 -0.86 4.03 5.57
C GLY A 141 -0.36 2.73 4.90
N SER A 142 0.90 2.68 4.46
CA SER A 142 1.48 1.50 3.82
C SER A 142 1.61 0.34 4.81
N VAL A 143 1.44 -0.89 4.33
CA VAL A 143 1.46 -2.11 5.15
C VAL A 143 2.69 -2.94 4.83
N TYR A 144 3.38 -3.38 5.88
CA TYR A 144 4.63 -4.15 5.80
C TYR A 144 4.47 -5.55 6.36
N GLU A 145 5.37 -6.44 5.96
CA GLU A 145 5.41 -7.86 6.34
C GLU A 145 5.33 -8.07 7.85
N LYS A 146 6.03 -7.24 8.61
CA LYS A 146 5.95 -7.18 10.06
C LYS A 146 5.91 -5.72 10.51
N GLU A 147 5.20 -5.45 11.59
CA GLU A 147 5.08 -4.11 12.17
C GLU A 147 5.30 -4.19 13.69
N LEU A 148 6.04 -3.24 14.25
CA LEU A 148 6.10 -3.00 15.68
C LEU A 148 5.22 -1.80 16.02
N GLU A 149 4.45 -1.91 17.09
CA GLU A 149 3.58 -0.86 17.61
C GLU A 149 4.03 -0.48 19.01
N PHE A 150 4.60 0.71 19.16
CA PHE A 150 4.99 1.28 20.44
C PHE A 150 3.87 2.17 20.97
N GLN A 151 3.39 1.88 22.18
CA GLN A 151 2.26 2.59 22.77
C GLN A 151 2.75 3.56 23.84
N PHE A 152 2.51 4.85 23.66
CA PHE A 152 2.94 5.88 24.60
C PHE A 152 1.77 6.63 25.24
N LYS A 153 1.95 7.02 26.50
CA LYS A 153 1.09 7.98 27.19
C LYS A 153 1.94 8.89 28.06
N GLU A 154 1.79 10.21 27.86
CA GLU A 154 2.52 11.25 28.59
C GLU A 154 4.04 11.00 28.61
N GLY A 155 4.58 10.60 27.45
CA GLY A 155 6.00 10.27 27.27
C GLY A 155 6.45 8.90 27.81
N LYS A 156 5.56 8.12 28.44
CA LYS A 156 5.88 6.79 28.97
C LYS A 156 5.47 5.68 28.00
N LEU A 157 6.39 4.75 27.75
CA LEU A 157 6.12 3.52 27.00
C LEU A 157 5.26 2.58 27.85
N LEU A 158 4.03 2.35 27.41
CA LEU A 158 3.08 1.44 28.05
C LEU A 158 3.28 -0.02 27.60
N GLY A 159 3.74 -0.22 26.37
CA GLY A 159 3.95 -1.54 25.82
C GLY A 159 4.32 -1.52 24.35
N ILE A 160 4.76 -2.68 23.86
CA ILE A 160 5.11 -2.90 22.47
C ILE A 160 4.35 -4.11 21.97
N LYS A 161 3.70 -3.99 20.82
CA LYS A 161 3.09 -5.12 20.12
C LYS A 161 3.84 -5.39 18.83
N SER A 162 3.81 -6.65 18.39
CA SER A 162 4.29 -7.04 17.07
C SER A 162 3.14 -7.63 16.28
N TYR A 163 3.05 -7.24 15.02
CA TYR A 163 2.08 -7.75 14.08
C TYR A 163 2.76 -8.48 12.94
N ASP A 164 2.19 -9.62 12.56
CA ASP A 164 2.59 -10.42 11.42
C ASP A 164 1.53 -10.29 10.32
N ASN A 165 1.93 -9.71 9.19
CA ASN A 165 1.10 -9.51 8.02
C ASN A 165 1.52 -10.43 6.86
N SER A 166 2.43 -11.38 7.08
CA SER A 166 3.03 -12.26 6.05
C SER A 166 2.03 -13.15 5.31
N LYS A 167 0.83 -13.35 5.87
CA LYS A 167 -0.29 -14.03 5.20
C LYS A 167 -0.89 -13.22 4.04
N SER A 168 -0.46 -11.97 3.86
CA SER A 168 -0.84 -11.17 2.69
C SER A 168 -0.21 -11.71 1.41
N ARG A 169 -0.92 -11.59 0.30
CA ARG A 169 -0.41 -11.97 -1.01
C ARG A 169 -1.08 -11.20 -2.13
N THR A 170 -0.27 -10.90 -3.15
CA THR A 170 -0.75 -10.41 -4.44
C THR A 170 -1.09 -11.60 -5.32
N SER A 171 -2.29 -11.62 -5.87
CA SER A 171 -2.73 -12.65 -6.81
C SER A 171 -2.05 -12.50 -8.17
N PHE A 172 -1.94 -13.61 -8.90
CA PHE A 172 -1.43 -13.60 -10.28
C PHE A 172 -2.21 -12.62 -11.18
N TYR A 173 -3.53 -12.55 -11.04
CA TYR A 173 -4.36 -11.68 -11.87
C TYR A 173 -4.24 -10.19 -11.52
N ARG A 174 -3.99 -9.86 -10.24
CA ARG A 174 -3.65 -8.49 -9.85
C ARG A 174 -2.31 -8.07 -10.42
N ALA A 175 -1.30 -8.93 -10.32
CA ALA A 175 0.05 -8.66 -10.82
C ALA A 175 0.13 -8.68 -12.36
N ASN A 176 -0.75 -9.43 -13.03
CA ASN A 176 -0.75 -9.62 -14.47
C ASN A 176 -2.08 -9.22 -15.11
N GLN A 177 -2.26 -7.90 -15.30
CA GLN A 177 -3.46 -7.33 -15.88
C GLN A 177 -3.79 -7.91 -17.27
N LYS A 178 -2.79 -8.21 -18.10
CA LYS A 178 -2.99 -8.83 -19.43
C LYS A 178 -3.62 -10.22 -19.30
N ALA A 179 -3.16 -11.03 -18.34
CA ALA A 179 -3.74 -12.35 -18.10
C ALA A 179 -5.16 -12.25 -17.53
N LEU A 180 -5.44 -11.26 -16.68
CA LEU A 180 -6.79 -10.98 -16.17
C LEU A 180 -7.75 -10.61 -17.31
N MET A 181 -7.37 -9.69 -18.19
CA MET A 181 -8.21 -9.31 -19.33
C MET A 181 -8.50 -10.50 -20.24
N LYS A 182 -7.48 -11.31 -20.57
CA LYS A 182 -7.67 -12.55 -21.34
C LYS A 182 -8.58 -13.56 -20.65
N PHE A 183 -8.47 -13.68 -19.33
CA PHE A 183 -9.33 -14.56 -18.54
C PHE A 183 -10.79 -14.11 -18.63
N ILE A 184 -11.05 -12.81 -18.43
CA ILE A 184 -12.39 -12.21 -18.53
C ILE A 184 -12.97 -12.48 -19.92
N GLU A 185 -12.24 -12.13 -20.98
CA GLU A 185 -12.68 -12.30 -22.38
C GLU A 185 -13.08 -13.77 -22.67
N ARG A 186 -12.27 -14.72 -22.23
CA ARG A 186 -12.53 -16.16 -22.43
C ARG A 186 -13.69 -16.69 -21.60
N LYS A 187 -13.94 -16.09 -20.44
CA LYS A 187 -14.99 -16.55 -19.52
C LYS A 187 -16.36 -15.99 -19.86
N ILE A 188 -16.47 -14.96 -20.70
CA ILE A 188 -17.76 -14.42 -21.15
C ILE A 188 -18.53 -15.48 -21.93
N ASN A 189 -19.74 -15.76 -21.49
CA ASN A 189 -20.70 -16.62 -22.17
C ASN A 189 -21.54 -15.79 -23.14
N TRP A 190 -21.11 -15.72 -24.40
CA TRP A 190 -21.80 -14.96 -25.43
C TRP A 190 -23.13 -15.58 -25.89
N SER A 191 -23.42 -16.85 -25.58
CA SER A 191 -24.66 -17.49 -26.05
C SER A 191 -25.91 -17.01 -25.31
N ILE A 192 -25.74 -16.46 -24.10
CA ILE A 192 -26.83 -15.96 -23.25
C ILE A 192 -27.03 -14.44 -23.37
N LEU A 193 -26.22 -13.76 -24.19
CA LEU A 193 -26.21 -12.31 -24.29
C LEU A 193 -26.96 -11.82 -25.55
N PRO A 194 -27.74 -10.73 -25.45
CA PRO A 194 -28.29 -10.05 -26.61
C PRO A 194 -27.20 -9.64 -27.60
N LYS A 195 -27.54 -9.55 -28.89
CA LYS A 195 -26.64 -8.96 -29.90
C LYS A 195 -26.43 -7.48 -29.58
N ILE A 196 -25.19 -7.03 -29.77
CA ILE A 196 -24.78 -5.65 -29.52
C ILE A 196 -24.07 -5.08 -30.73
N LYS A 197 -24.13 -3.76 -30.89
CA LYS A 197 -23.28 -3.00 -31.80
C LYS A 197 -22.31 -2.20 -30.95
N GLY A 198 -21.01 -2.36 -31.19
CA GLY A 198 -19.97 -1.68 -30.43
C GLY A 198 -19.63 -2.32 -29.07
N GLU A 199 -19.07 -1.50 -28.18
CA GLU A 199 -18.51 -1.91 -26.89
C GLU A 199 -19.42 -1.54 -25.72
N ILE A 200 -19.64 -2.48 -24.81
CA ILE A 200 -20.32 -2.28 -23.53
C ILE A 200 -19.31 -2.41 -22.40
N LYS A 201 -19.40 -1.51 -21.40
CA LYS A 201 -18.60 -1.57 -20.18
C LYS A 201 -19.49 -1.69 -18.96
N VAL A 202 -19.34 -2.77 -18.21
CA VAL A 202 -19.98 -2.96 -16.91
C VAL A 202 -18.92 -2.86 -15.83
N PHE A 203 -19.12 -1.97 -14.85
CA PHE A 203 -18.19 -1.78 -13.74
C PHE A 203 -18.69 -2.57 -12.55
N VAL A 204 -17.90 -3.56 -12.14
CA VAL A 204 -18.21 -4.44 -11.04
C VAL A 204 -17.31 -4.08 -9.87
N GLN A 205 -17.90 -3.70 -8.75
CA GLN A 205 -17.21 -3.64 -7.47
C GLN A 205 -17.19 -5.04 -6.85
N PHE A 206 -16.06 -5.48 -6.34
CA PHE A 206 -15.93 -6.79 -5.73
C PHE A 206 -14.88 -6.80 -4.61
N SER A 207 -14.95 -7.83 -3.76
CA SER A 207 -13.95 -8.09 -2.73
C SER A 207 -13.83 -9.58 -2.48
N ALA A 208 -12.62 -10.01 -2.12
CA ALA A 208 -12.36 -11.39 -1.76
C ALA A 208 -12.43 -11.62 -0.25
N ASN A 209 -12.59 -12.88 0.13
CA ASN A 209 -12.53 -13.35 1.52
C ASN A 209 -11.09 -13.70 1.95
N THR A 210 -10.94 -14.25 3.15
CA THR A 210 -9.66 -14.68 3.74
C THR A 210 -8.95 -15.81 2.99
N HIS A 211 -9.61 -16.48 2.04
CA HIS A 211 -9.03 -17.49 1.17
C HIS A 211 -8.69 -16.94 -0.23
N GLY A 212 -8.99 -15.66 -0.48
CA GLY A 212 -8.81 -15.01 -1.78
C GLY A 212 -9.92 -15.33 -2.78
N LEU A 213 -11.04 -15.93 -2.36
CA LEU A 213 -12.18 -16.19 -3.25
C LEU A 213 -13.08 -14.95 -3.32
N ILE A 214 -13.55 -14.60 -4.52
CA ILE A 214 -14.49 -13.49 -4.71
C ILE A 214 -15.91 -13.94 -4.41
N ASP A 215 -16.35 -13.69 -3.18
CA ASP A 215 -17.69 -13.98 -2.66
C ASP A 215 -18.63 -12.76 -2.71
N ARG A 216 -18.10 -11.54 -2.77
CA ARG A 216 -18.89 -10.30 -2.94
C ARG A 216 -18.57 -9.64 -4.27
N ALA A 217 -19.61 -9.40 -5.07
CA ALA A 217 -19.53 -8.67 -6.32
C ALA A 217 -20.87 -8.01 -6.63
N GLU A 218 -20.84 -6.72 -6.97
CA GLU A 218 -22.01 -5.89 -7.28
C GLU A 218 -21.71 -4.98 -8.48
N VAL A 219 -22.73 -4.69 -9.27
CA VAL A 219 -22.59 -3.72 -10.37
C VAL A 219 -22.78 -2.32 -9.81
N ILE A 220 -21.78 -1.47 -9.99
CA ILE A 220 -21.84 -0.04 -9.61
C ILE A 220 -22.15 0.87 -10.80
N ARG A 221 -21.89 0.39 -12.02
CA ARG A 221 -22.31 1.03 -13.27
C ARG A 221 -22.57 -0.05 -14.31
N GLY A 222 -23.83 -0.28 -14.60
CA GLY A 222 -24.30 -1.33 -15.50
C GLY A 222 -24.65 -0.85 -16.90
N TYR A 223 -25.24 -1.75 -17.68
CA TYR A 223 -25.86 -1.46 -18.97
C TYR A 223 -27.29 -1.98 -19.01
N ASN A 224 -27.48 -3.28 -18.79
CA ASN A 224 -28.79 -3.88 -18.55
C ASN A 224 -28.64 -5.22 -17.83
N LYS A 225 -29.76 -5.77 -17.34
CA LYS A 225 -29.81 -6.99 -16.51
C LYS A 225 -29.08 -8.21 -17.08
N TYR A 226 -28.95 -8.35 -18.41
CA TYR A 226 -28.27 -9.49 -19.02
C TYR A 226 -26.75 -9.36 -18.95
N PHE A 227 -26.22 -8.19 -19.35
CA PHE A 227 -24.78 -7.91 -19.30
C PHE A 227 -24.28 -7.77 -17.85
N ASP A 228 -25.10 -7.18 -16.98
CA ASP A 228 -24.76 -6.97 -15.58
C ASP A 228 -24.62 -8.30 -14.82
N LYS A 229 -25.58 -9.23 -15.03
CA LYS A 229 -25.51 -10.59 -14.45
C LYS A 229 -24.29 -11.35 -14.96
N GLU A 230 -24.00 -11.25 -16.24
CA GLU A 230 -22.85 -11.93 -16.83
C GLU A 230 -21.52 -11.36 -16.34
N ALA A 231 -21.42 -10.03 -16.20
CA ALA A 231 -20.24 -9.38 -15.63
C ALA A 231 -19.99 -9.85 -14.19
N ILE A 232 -21.01 -9.90 -13.33
CA ILE A 232 -20.89 -10.45 -11.98
C ILE A 232 -20.41 -11.90 -12.02
N ARG A 233 -21.00 -12.76 -12.88
CA ARG A 233 -20.62 -14.18 -12.99
C ARG A 233 -19.15 -14.33 -13.38
N VAL A 234 -18.69 -13.58 -14.38
CA VAL A 234 -17.29 -13.62 -14.83
C VAL A 234 -16.35 -13.18 -13.71
N VAL A 235 -16.67 -12.08 -13.02
CA VAL A 235 -15.85 -11.59 -11.89
C VAL A 235 -15.80 -12.61 -10.75
N LYS A 236 -16.94 -13.19 -10.34
CA LYS A 236 -16.97 -14.24 -9.31
C LYS A 236 -16.24 -15.53 -9.73
N SER A 237 -16.04 -15.75 -11.02
CA SER A 237 -15.32 -16.92 -11.53
C SER A 237 -13.80 -16.81 -11.48
N ILE A 238 -13.25 -15.63 -11.14
CA ILE A 238 -11.81 -15.44 -11.00
C ILE A 238 -11.31 -16.33 -9.83
N PRO A 239 -10.36 -17.26 -10.06
CA PRO A 239 -10.00 -18.28 -9.09
C PRO A 239 -9.52 -17.76 -7.73
N GLN A 240 -8.51 -16.87 -7.73
CA GLN A 240 -7.97 -16.30 -6.51
C GLN A 240 -7.61 -14.83 -6.76
N TRP A 241 -7.91 -14.02 -5.75
CA TRP A 241 -7.61 -12.61 -5.68
C TRP A 241 -6.70 -12.32 -4.48
N ASP A 242 -6.32 -11.05 -4.34
CA ASP A 242 -5.41 -10.60 -3.31
C ASP A 242 -5.98 -10.81 -1.90
N ILE A 243 -5.08 -11.05 -0.96
CA ILE A 243 -5.37 -11.11 0.47
C ILE A 243 -4.46 -10.09 1.15
N LEU A 244 -5.01 -9.27 2.03
CA LEU A 244 -4.24 -8.33 2.83
C LEU A 244 -4.52 -8.55 4.31
N TYR A 245 -3.45 -8.60 5.08
CA TYR A 245 -3.46 -8.49 6.53
C TYR A 245 -2.78 -7.18 6.90
N SER A 246 -3.34 -6.46 7.86
CA SER A 246 -2.73 -5.29 8.50
C SER A 246 -2.95 -5.39 9.99
N HIS A 247 -1.93 -5.08 10.79
CA HIS A 247 -1.94 -5.26 12.24
C HIS A 247 -2.41 -6.69 12.64
N GLY A 248 -1.98 -7.70 11.90
CA GLY A 248 -2.31 -9.11 12.12
C GLY A 248 -3.76 -9.50 11.78
N LYS A 249 -4.55 -8.59 11.19
CA LYS A 249 -5.97 -8.81 10.88
C LYS A 249 -6.24 -8.74 9.40
N PHE A 250 -7.08 -9.64 8.91
CA PHE A 250 -7.53 -9.61 7.52
C PHE A 250 -8.27 -8.30 7.23
N ILE A 251 -7.83 -7.60 6.18
CA ILE A 251 -8.46 -6.39 5.65
C ILE A 251 -9.13 -6.74 4.33
N ARG A 252 -10.45 -6.58 4.30
CA ARG A 252 -11.25 -6.82 3.10
C ARG A 252 -11.19 -5.60 2.18
N MET A 253 -10.42 -5.70 1.10
CA MET A 253 -10.27 -4.62 0.12
C MET A 253 -11.36 -4.66 -0.96
N ASN A 254 -11.89 -3.49 -1.32
CA ASN A 254 -12.82 -3.34 -2.43
C ASN A 254 -12.07 -2.93 -3.70
N TYR A 255 -12.43 -3.58 -4.80
CA TYR A 255 -11.86 -3.32 -6.12
C TYR A 255 -12.97 -3.02 -7.10
N ILE A 256 -12.69 -2.17 -8.09
CA ILE A 256 -13.59 -1.93 -9.21
C ILE A 256 -12.91 -2.41 -10.49
N LEU A 257 -13.54 -3.35 -11.19
CA LEU A 257 -13.07 -3.92 -12.44
C LEU A 257 -14.06 -3.62 -13.58
N PRO A 258 -13.63 -2.94 -14.66
CA PRO A 258 -14.43 -2.83 -15.88
C PRO A 258 -14.43 -4.15 -16.66
N VAL A 259 -15.60 -4.77 -16.78
CA VAL A 259 -15.85 -5.87 -17.71
C VAL A 259 -16.25 -5.28 -19.05
N ILE A 260 -15.37 -5.43 -20.04
CA ILE A 260 -15.56 -4.90 -21.39
C ILE A 260 -16.09 -6.02 -22.29
N LEU A 261 -17.31 -5.84 -22.80
CA LEU A 261 -17.96 -6.76 -23.72
C LEU A 261 -17.95 -6.14 -25.11
N ASN A 262 -17.16 -6.72 -26.01
CA ASN A 262 -17.06 -6.28 -27.40
C ASN A 262 -17.07 -7.50 -28.33
N THR A 263 -18.06 -7.56 -29.23
CA THR A 263 -18.25 -8.69 -30.15
C THR A 263 -17.21 -8.76 -31.27
N GLU A 264 -16.53 -7.67 -31.60
CA GLU A 264 -15.50 -7.60 -32.65
C GLU A 264 -14.19 -8.25 -32.20
N LYS A 265 -13.91 -8.27 -30.88
CA LYS A 265 -12.74 -8.95 -30.29
C LYS A 265 -12.86 -10.49 -30.26
N LYS A 266 -13.98 -11.07 -30.72
CA LYS A 266 -14.17 -12.53 -30.85
C LYS A 266 -13.14 -13.21 -31.77
N GLY A 267 -12.47 -12.47 -32.67
CA GLY A 267 -11.68 -13.02 -33.78
C GLY A 267 -10.25 -13.49 -33.47
N ASN A 268 -9.61 -13.05 -32.38
CA ASN A 268 -8.14 -13.19 -32.24
C ASN A 268 -7.66 -14.49 -31.56
N TYR A 269 -8.56 -15.39 -31.17
CA TYR A 269 -8.20 -16.67 -30.53
C TYR A 269 -9.03 -17.85 -31.06
N ARG A 270 -9.18 -17.95 -32.40
CA ARG A 270 -9.39 -19.28 -32.98
C ARG A 270 -8.11 -20.08 -32.75
N VAL A 271 -8.16 -21.08 -31.87
CA VAL A 271 -7.11 -22.08 -31.70
C VAL A 271 -6.71 -22.58 -33.10
N LYS A 272 -5.48 -22.28 -33.54
CA LYS A 272 -4.92 -22.95 -34.72
C LYS A 272 -4.93 -24.45 -34.40
N LYS A 273 -5.80 -25.22 -35.08
CA LYS A 273 -5.71 -26.68 -35.05
C LYS A 273 -4.27 -27.05 -35.48
N PRO A 274 -3.58 -27.95 -34.76
CA PRO A 274 -2.27 -28.41 -35.20
C PRO A 274 -2.42 -29.02 -36.60
N ARG A 275 -1.57 -28.58 -37.54
CA ARG A 275 -1.40 -29.29 -38.82
C ARG A 275 -0.73 -30.62 -38.48
N ASN A 276 -1.45 -31.72 -38.69
CA ASN A 276 -0.81 -33.03 -38.75
C ASN A 276 0.08 -33.06 -40.00
N SER A 277 1.39 -32.85 -39.81
CA SER A 277 2.38 -33.25 -40.82
C SER A 277 2.87 -34.64 -40.47
N LEU A 278 2.36 -35.63 -41.20
CA LEU A 278 3.04 -36.92 -41.36
C LEU A 278 4.48 -36.66 -41.81
N HIS A 279 5.45 -37.09 -41.01
CA HIS A 279 6.82 -37.28 -41.48
C HIS A 279 7.25 -38.71 -41.23
N SER A 280 7.61 -39.34 -42.35
CA SER A 280 8.09 -40.69 -42.55
C SER A 280 9.25 -41.06 -41.63
N HIS A 281 9.19 -42.25 -41.06
CA HIS A 281 10.30 -42.91 -40.39
C HIS A 281 11.50 -43.08 -41.34
N ARG A 282 12.68 -42.60 -40.92
CA ARG A 282 13.97 -43.08 -41.41
C ARG A 282 14.62 -43.92 -40.32
N SER A 283 14.87 -45.18 -40.67
CA SER A 283 15.47 -46.24 -39.88
C SER A 283 16.97 -45.97 -39.61
N TYR A 284 17.41 -46.16 -38.37
CA TYR A 284 18.82 -46.23 -38.02
C TYR A 284 19.36 -47.64 -38.32
N LYS A 285 20.40 -47.74 -39.15
CA LYS A 285 21.25 -48.94 -39.26
C LYS A 285 22.35 -48.85 -38.20
N ALA A 286 22.46 -49.87 -37.36
CA ALA A 286 23.56 -50.08 -36.44
C ALA A 286 24.80 -50.62 -37.18
N ILE A 287 25.98 -50.13 -36.80
CA ILE A 287 27.28 -50.65 -37.23
C ILE A 287 27.71 -51.72 -36.22
N ARG A 288 28.08 -52.90 -36.72
CA ARG A 288 29.08 -53.80 -36.14
C ARG A 288 30.22 -53.87 -37.13
#